data_AF-A0AAZ3NQJ2-F1
#
_entry.id   AF-A0AAZ3NQJ2-F1
#
_cell.length_a   1.000
_cell.length_b   1.000
_cell.length_c   1.000
_cell.angle_alpha   90.00
_cell.angle_beta   90.00
_cell.angle_gamma   90.00
#
_symmetry.space_group_name_H-M   'P 1'
#
loop_
_entity.id
_entity.type
_entity.pdbx_description
1 polymer ?
#
loop_
_entity_poly.entity_id
_entity_poly.type
_entity_poly.pdbx_seq_one_letter_code
_entity_poly.pdbx_strand_id
1 'polypeptide(L)'
;MMCTNVYIYCFLTSGYNNWTNGLYGYSWNMTVHSRSHQHVKITYQDGKTGEVGYLNPGVFTPSRRWKDHGDMLKQYATCLSRHLPHYNISDPEIFDNWVSINERFQQRIFDPRVNIVKADWSPLHPNPWLTPLLVDLSPWRTKFQEIEDSGQPDRVFIADFPGLHLDN
;
A
#
# COMPACT_ATOMS: atom_id res chain seq x y z
N MET A 1 16.64 21.30 -27.74
CA MET A 1 17.48 21.86 -26.66
C MET A 1 16.52 22.25 -25.53
N MET A 2 16.85 21.88 -24.28
CA MET A 2 16.05 21.88 -23.03
C MET A 2 15.32 20.57 -22.68
N CYS A 3 16.03 19.70 -21.95
CA CYS A 3 15.52 18.61 -21.08
C CYS A 3 16.72 18.00 -20.33
N THR A 4 17.19 18.59 -19.22
CA THR A 4 18.41 18.08 -18.53
C THR A 4 18.44 18.09 -16.99
N ASN A 5 17.47 18.67 -16.26
CA ASN A 5 17.58 18.74 -14.78
C ASN A 5 16.71 17.77 -13.96
N VAL A 6 15.81 17.00 -14.59
CA VAL A 6 14.86 16.12 -13.85
C VAL A 6 15.38 14.69 -13.65
N TYR A 7 16.35 14.24 -14.46
CA TYR A 7 16.82 12.84 -14.39
C TYR A 7 17.65 12.51 -13.14
N ILE A 8 18.40 13.47 -12.58
CA ILE A 8 19.28 13.20 -11.43
C ILE A 8 18.47 12.92 -10.15
N TYR A 9 17.37 13.66 -9.92
CA TYR A 9 16.54 13.47 -8.73
C TYR A 9 15.82 12.11 -8.72
N CYS A 10 15.37 11.61 -9.88
CA CYS A 10 14.64 10.35 -9.98
C CYS A 10 15.45 9.13 -9.54
N PHE A 11 16.77 9.12 -9.79
CA PHE A 11 17.66 8.04 -9.35
C PHE A 11 18.08 8.17 -7.89
N LEU A 12 18.25 9.39 -7.38
CA LEU A 12 18.70 9.63 -6.01
C LEU A 12 17.61 9.38 -4.97
N THR A 13 16.33 9.52 -5.33
CA THR A 13 15.21 9.43 -4.37
C THR A 13 14.34 8.19 -4.59
N SER A 14 14.98 7.06 -4.87
CA SER A 14 14.30 5.80 -5.24
C SER A 14 13.36 5.26 -4.16
N GLY A 15 13.52 5.64 -2.90
CA GLY A 15 12.66 5.21 -1.79
C GLY A 15 11.27 5.82 -1.75
N TYR A 16 11.01 6.86 -2.55
CA TYR A 16 9.66 7.38 -2.77
C TYR A 16 8.91 6.64 -3.88
N ASN A 17 9.60 5.81 -4.67
CA ASN A 17 8.96 5.01 -5.70
C ASN A 17 8.09 3.94 -5.05
N ASN A 18 6.93 3.68 -5.67
CA ASN A 18 6.05 2.57 -5.32
C ASN A 18 5.82 1.76 -6.61
N TRP A 19 4.59 1.32 -6.89
CA TRP A 19 4.23 0.74 -8.20
C TRP A 19 4.40 1.72 -9.37
N THR A 20 4.58 3.01 -9.06
CA THR A 20 4.77 4.09 -10.01
C THR A 20 6.02 4.86 -9.60
N ASN A 21 6.82 5.26 -10.59
CA ASN A 21 8.06 6.00 -10.32
C ASN A 21 7.80 7.50 -10.12
N GLY A 22 8.51 8.07 -9.14
CA GLY A 22 8.58 9.49 -8.85
C GLY A 22 7.82 9.91 -7.58
N LEU A 23 8.12 11.14 -7.16
CA LEU A 23 7.61 11.75 -5.93
C LEU A 23 6.11 11.99 -5.97
N TYR A 24 5.46 11.77 -4.82
CA TYR A 24 4.04 12.03 -4.67
C TYR A 24 3.68 13.49 -4.96
N GLY A 25 2.75 13.71 -5.88
CA GLY A 25 2.24 15.03 -6.28
C GLY A 25 3.14 15.81 -7.25
N TYR A 26 4.32 15.29 -7.59
CA TYR A 26 5.30 15.98 -8.44
C TYR A 26 5.71 15.20 -9.69
N SER A 27 5.34 13.91 -9.79
CA SER A 27 5.60 13.08 -10.97
C SER A 27 4.36 12.88 -11.82
N TRP A 28 4.46 13.21 -13.12
CA TRP A 28 3.42 12.91 -14.11
C TRP A 28 3.06 11.42 -14.14
N ASN A 29 4.08 10.55 -14.10
CA ASN A 29 3.91 9.10 -14.13
C ASN A 29 3.09 8.58 -12.95
N MET A 30 3.07 9.30 -11.84
CA MET A 30 2.19 8.95 -10.72
C MET A 30 0.77 9.47 -10.92
N THR A 31 0.61 10.66 -11.49
CA THR A 31 -0.70 11.32 -11.67
C THR A 31 -1.60 10.63 -12.71
N VAL A 32 -1.02 9.91 -13.68
CA VAL A 32 -1.79 9.25 -14.76
C VAL A 32 -2.45 7.93 -14.36
N HIS A 33 -2.18 7.41 -13.17
CA HIS A 33 -2.71 6.11 -12.76
C HIS A 33 -3.91 6.25 -11.82
N SER A 34 -4.99 5.53 -12.15
CA SER A 34 -6.14 5.40 -11.27
C SER A 34 -5.88 4.32 -10.23
N ARG A 35 -6.18 4.61 -8.97
CA ARG A 35 -6.09 3.65 -7.86
C ARG A 35 -7.47 3.48 -7.24
N SER A 36 -7.87 2.24 -7.01
CA SER A 36 -9.09 1.89 -6.28
C SER A 36 -8.75 1.03 -5.07
N HIS A 37 -9.46 1.28 -3.97
CA HIS A 37 -9.21 0.61 -2.69
C HIS A 37 -10.50 -0.06 -2.27
N GLN A 38 -10.47 -1.38 -2.15
CA GLN A 38 -11.61 -2.14 -1.63
C GLN A 38 -11.60 -2.10 -0.10
N HIS A 39 -10.50 -2.56 0.52
CA HIS A 39 -10.35 -2.62 1.96
C HIS A 39 -8.95 -2.20 2.43
N VAL A 40 -8.94 -1.50 3.55
CA VAL A 40 -7.72 -1.07 4.24
C VAL A 40 -7.90 -1.55 5.67
N LYS A 41 -7.21 -2.63 6.01
CA LYS A 41 -7.36 -3.32 7.28
C LYS A 41 -6.09 -3.10 8.07
N ILE A 42 -6.15 -2.20 9.05
CA ILE A 42 -5.06 -2.04 10.01
C ILE A 42 -5.31 -3.06 11.11
N THR A 43 -4.39 -4.00 11.26
CA THR A 43 -4.42 -4.97 12.36
C THR A 43 -3.24 -4.68 13.26
N TYR A 44 -3.38 -4.86 14.56
CA TYR A 44 -2.24 -4.77 15.46
C TYR A 44 -2.18 -6.05 16.27
N GLN A 45 -0.98 -6.46 16.64
CA GLN A 45 -0.75 -7.53 17.58
C GLN A 45 -0.05 -6.94 18.78
N ASP A 46 -0.68 -6.87 19.95
CA ASP A 46 -0.01 -6.32 21.12
C ASP A 46 1.15 -7.25 21.56
N GLY A 47 2.38 -6.75 21.50
CA GLY A 47 3.57 -7.53 21.86
C GLY A 47 3.62 -8.01 23.33
N LYS A 48 2.74 -7.52 24.21
CA LYS A 48 2.64 -8.00 25.61
C LYS A 48 1.60 -9.08 25.81
N THR A 49 0.40 -8.92 25.24
CA THR A 49 -0.73 -9.83 25.45
C THR A 49 -0.85 -10.86 24.34
N GLY A 50 -0.26 -10.60 23.18
CA GLY A 50 -0.42 -11.38 21.97
C GLY A 50 -1.79 -11.18 21.29
N GLU A 51 -2.64 -10.29 21.81
CA GLU A 51 -3.97 -10.06 21.27
C GLU A 51 -3.90 -9.35 19.92
N VAL A 52 -4.68 -9.85 18.96
CA VAL A 52 -4.82 -9.25 17.64
C VAL A 52 -6.09 -8.40 17.62
N GLY A 53 -5.94 -7.12 17.31
CA GLY A 53 -7.05 -6.17 17.22
C GLY A 53 -7.10 -5.45 15.87
N TYR A 54 -8.21 -4.75 15.63
CA TYR A 54 -8.45 -3.99 14.41
C TYR A 54 -8.59 -2.50 14.71
N LEU A 55 -7.96 -1.68 13.88
CA LEU A 55 -8.07 -0.22 13.97
C LEU A 55 -8.83 0.32 12.78
N ASN A 56 -9.76 1.23 13.05
CA ASN A 56 -10.39 2.00 11.99
C ASN A 56 -9.41 3.11 11.52
N PRO A 57 -8.89 3.05 10.28
CA PRO A 57 -7.94 4.02 9.78
C PRO A 57 -8.44 5.46 9.81
N GLY A 58 -9.75 5.66 9.62
CA GLY A 58 -10.36 6.99 9.51
C GLY A 58 -10.40 7.77 10.83
N VAL A 59 -10.12 7.13 11.96
CA VAL A 59 -10.14 7.78 13.29
C VAL A 59 -8.87 8.61 13.53
N PHE A 60 -7.72 8.18 13.01
CA PHE A 60 -6.42 8.79 13.35
C PHE A 60 -5.96 9.85 12.35
N THR A 61 -6.50 9.83 11.13
CA THR A 61 -6.21 10.86 10.12
C THR A 61 -7.36 10.97 9.12
N PRO A 62 -7.75 12.18 8.72
CA PRO A 62 -8.73 12.37 7.65
C PRO A 62 -8.15 12.02 6.27
N SER A 63 -6.82 12.00 6.13
CA SER A 63 -6.16 11.70 4.86
C SER A 63 -6.21 10.21 4.56
N ARG A 64 -6.52 9.85 3.30
CA ARG A 64 -6.48 8.47 2.80
C ARG A 64 -5.23 8.16 1.99
N ARG A 65 -4.25 9.06 1.95
CA ARG A 65 -3.06 8.94 1.07
C ARG A 65 -1.97 8.03 1.62
N TRP A 66 -1.91 7.90 2.95
CA TRP A 66 -0.84 7.16 3.64
C TRP A 66 -0.79 5.69 3.27
N LYS A 67 -1.90 5.10 2.82
CA LYS A 67 -2.01 3.69 2.45
C LYS A 67 -1.41 3.34 1.09
N ASP A 68 -1.07 4.34 0.27
CA ASP A 68 -0.66 4.12 -1.13
C ASP A 68 0.82 4.40 -1.38
N HIS A 69 1.53 4.88 -0.36
CA HIS A 69 2.92 5.34 -0.44
C HIS A 69 3.70 4.88 0.79
N GLY A 70 4.82 4.18 0.56
CA GLY A 70 5.63 3.63 1.65
C GLY A 70 6.13 4.66 2.66
N ASP A 71 6.59 5.82 2.20
CA ASP A 71 7.06 6.90 3.07
C ASP A 71 5.95 7.42 3.99
N MET A 72 4.75 7.62 3.44
CA MET A 72 3.60 8.08 4.21
C MET A 72 3.06 6.99 5.13
N LEU A 73 3.07 5.73 4.72
CA LEU A 73 2.72 4.60 5.57
C LEU A 73 3.68 4.52 6.77
N LYS A 74 4.99 4.66 6.53
CA LYS A 74 6.01 4.64 7.58
C LYS A 74 5.78 5.76 8.60
N GLN A 75 5.49 6.97 8.14
CA GLN A 75 5.15 8.10 9.00
C GLN A 75 3.87 7.83 9.80
N TYR A 76 2.83 7.32 9.15
CA TYR A 76 1.56 6.99 9.79
C TYR A 76 1.73 5.90 10.85
N ALA A 77 2.44 4.82 10.54
CA ALA A 77 2.75 3.74 11.48
C ALA A 77 3.54 4.23 12.70
N THR A 78 4.55 5.09 12.47
CA THR A 78 5.34 5.70 13.56
C THR A 78 4.49 6.62 14.43
N CYS A 79 3.52 7.31 13.85
CA CYS A 79 2.58 8.14 14.61
C CYS A 79 1.65 7.27 15.46
N LEU A 80 1.07 6.23 14.86
CA LEU A 80 0.20 5.28 15.57
C LEU A 80 0.93 4.61 16.74
N SER A 81 2.17 4.15 16.55
CA SER A 81 2.93 3.48 17.62
C SER A 81 3.18 4.36 18.84
N ARG A 82 3.24 5.69 18.66
CA ARG A 82 3.37 6.65 19.77
C ARG A 82 2.02 6.96 20.43
N HIS A 83 0.92 6.84 19.69
CA HIS A 83 -0.41 7.21 20.17
C HIS A 83 -1.13 6.04 20.85
N LEU A 84 -1.00 4.83 20.31
CA LEU A 84 -1.67 3.61 20.77
C LEU A 84 -1.40 3.20 22.23
N PRO A 85 -0.23 3.51 22.85
CA PRO A 85 -0.03 3.26 24.28
C PRO A 85 -1.05 3.97 25.19
N HIS A 86 -1.66 5.08 24.76
CA HIS A 86 -2.74 5.74 25.50
C HIS A 86 -4.03 4.92 25.58
N TYR A 87 -4.16 3.89 24.75
CA TYR A 87 -5.29 2.96 24.70
C TYR A 87 -4.90 1.55 25.15
N ASN A 88 -3.79 1.41 25.89
CA ASN A 88 -3.24 0.13 26.33
C ASN A 88 -2.80 -0.82 25.20
N ILE A 89 -2.45 -0.29 24.03
CA ILE A 89 -1.92 -1.07 22.90
C ILE A 89 -0.43 -0.76 22.77
N SER A 90 0.43 -1.76 23.05
CA SER A 90 1.86 -1.49 23.27
C SER A 90 2.71 -1.48 21.99
N ASP A 91 2.50 -2.42 21.06
CA ASP A 91 3.38 -2.60 19.88
C ASP A 91 2.59 -2.98 18.63
N PRO A 92 2.13 -2.04 17.79
CA PRO A 92 1.35 -2.37 16.60
C PRO A 92 2.24 -2.87 15.44
N GLU A 93 2.06 -4.13 15.04
CA GLU A 93 2.99 -4.76 14.09
C GLU A 93 2.49 -4.94 12.64
N ILE A 94 1.22 -4.63 12.28
CA ILE A 94 0.67 -5.08 10.98
C ILE A 94 -0.10 -3.98 10.22
N PHE A 95 0.10 -3.90 8.91
CA PHE A 95 -0.71 -3.08 8.01
C PHE A 95 -1.10 -3.93 6.80
N ASP A 96 -2.40 -4.21 6.62
CA ASP A 96 -2.90 -4.95 5.45
C ASP A 96 -3.66 -4.00 4.50
N ASN A 97 -2.96 -3.56 3.45
CA ASN A 97 -3.47 -2.58 2.48
C ASN A 97 -3.69 -3.24 1.12
N TRP A 98 -4.95 -3.31 0.70
CA TRP A 98 -5.33 -3.81 -0.62
C TRP A 98 -5.61 -2.66 -1.58
N VAL A 99 -5.00 -2.76 -2.76
CA VAL A 99 -5.06 -1.72 -3.78
C VAL A 99 -5.16 -2.38 -5.15
N SER A 100 -6.02 -1.84 -6.01
CA SER A 100 -5.98 -2.05 -7.45
C SER A 100 -5.48 -0.78 -8.13
N ILE A 101 -4.69 -0.95 -9.19
CA ILE A 101 -4.17 0.14 -10.00
C ILE A 101 -4.51 -0.10 -11.48
N ASN A 102 -5.21 0.86 -12.08
CA ASN A 102 -5.75 0.80 -13.43
C ASN A 102 -6.48 -0.53 -13.67
N GLU A 103 -7.56 -0.80 -12.92
CA GLU A 103 -8.45 -1.97 -13.14
C GLU A 103 -7.72 -3.32 -13.20
N ARG A 104 -6.59 -3.44 -12.50
CA ARG A 104 -5.93 -4.72 -12.28
C ARG A 104 -6.58 -5.45 -11.11
N PHE A 105 -6.12 -6.66 -10.85
CA PHE A 105 -6.43 -7.37 -9.62
C PHE A 105 -6.19 -6.47 -8.39
N GLN A 106 -7.08 -6.56 -7.40
CA GLN A 106 -6.78 -6.11 -6.05
C GLN A 106 -5.65 -6.97 -5.51
N GLN A 107 -4.58 -6.34 -5.05
CA GLN A 107 -3.45 -7.02 -4.44
C GLN A 107 -2.93 -6.20 -3.25
N ARG A 108 -2.18 -6.85 -2.38
CA ARG A 108 -1.45 -6.13 -1.32
C ARG A 108 -0.36 -5.28 -1.94
N ILE A 109 -0.24 -4.02 -1.49
CA ILE A 109 0.84 -3.11 -1.88
C ILE A 109 2.06 -3.23 -0.96
N PHE A 110 1.86 -3.62 0.30
CA PHE A 110 2.93 -3.81 1.27
C PHE A 110 2.86 -5.23 1.84
N ASP A 111 4.02 -5.79 2.18
CA ASP A 111 4.11 -7.11 2.79
C ASP A 111 3.52 -7.06 4.22
N PRO A 112 2.39 -7.75 4.50
CA PRO A 112 1.73 -7.69 5.79
C PRO A 112 2.53 -8.40 6.90
N ARG A 113 3.56 -9.18 6.54
CA ARG A 113 4.43 -9.89 7.50
C ARG A 113 5.52 -9.00 8.07
N VAL A 114 5.69 -7.80 7.53
CA VAL A 114 6.73 -6.86 7.95
C VAL A 114 6.16 -5.88 8.96
N ASN A 115 6.79 -5.79 10.14
CA ASN A 115 6.50 -4.72 11.09
C ASN A 115 6.95 -3.37 10.52
N ILE A 116 6.01 -2.61 9.95
CA ILE A 116 6.27 -1.32 9.31
C ILE A 116 6.85 -0.28 10.29
N VAL A 117 6.51 -0.35 11.58
CA VAL A 117 7.06 0.56 12.60
C VAL A 117 8.57 0.35 12.75
N LYS A 118 9.05 -0.89 12.67
CA LYS A 118 10.47 -1.26 12.80
C LYS A 118 11.21 -1.34 11.46
N ALA A 119 10.49 -1.53 10.35
CA ALA A 119 11.07 -1.71 9.03
C ALA A 119 11.91 -0.51 8.57
N ASP A 120 13.00 -0.77 7.86
CA ASP A 120 13.82 0.32 7.32
C ASP A 120 13.08 1.05 6.20
N TRP A 121 13.29 2.37 6.14
CA TRP A 121 12.86 3.21 5.03
C TRP A 121 13.86 4.34 4.86
N SER A 122 14.31 4.54 3.63
CA SER A 122 15.24 5.61 3.27
C SER A 122 14.73 6.27 1.99
N PRO A 123 14.88 7.60 1.84
CA PRO A 123 14.59 8.24 0.56
C PRO A 123 15.51 7.74 -0.56
N LEU A 124 16.71 7.23 -0.22
CA LEU A 124 17.75 6.90 -1.19
C LEU A 124 17.64 5.49 -1.76
N HIS A 125 16.98 4.58 -1.03
CA HIS A 125 16.93 3.16 -1.38
C HIS A 125 15.49 2.69 -1.57
N PRO A 126 15.24 1.74 -2.49
CA PRO A 126 13.90 1.20 -2.71
C PRO A 126 13.32 0.61 -1.43
N ASN A 127 12.01 0.72 -1.30
CA ASN A 127 11.28 0.17 -0.16
C ASN A 127 11.33 -1.38 -0.19
N PRO A 128 11.99 -2.05 0.78
CA PRO A 128 12.16 -3.51 0.75
C PRO A 128 10.88 -4.27 1.08
N TRP A 129 9.87 -3.62 1.66
CA TRP A 129 8.59 -4.20 2.05
C TRP A 129 7.43 -3.78 1.14
N LEU A 130 7.74 -3.12 0.01
CA LEU A 130 6.81 -2.91 -1.09
C LEU A 130 6.73 -4.18 -1.94
N THR A 131 5.51 -4.68 -2.17
CA THR A 131 5.30 -5.83 -3.04
C THR A 131 5.35 -5.42 -4.52
N PRO A 132 5.83 -6.29 -5.42
CA PRO A 132 5.83 -5.99 -6.84
C PRO A 132 4.41 -5.93 -7.40
N LEU A 133 4.17 -5.07 -8.37
CA LEU A 133 2.90 -5.07 -9.11
C LEU A 133 2.81 -6.35 -9.95
N LEU A 134 1.70 -7.10 -9.88
CA LEU A 134 1.48 -8.34 -10.64
C LEU A 134 1.15 -8.05 -12.12
N VAL A 135 2.14 -7.53 -12.84
CA VAL A 135 2.02 -7.10 -14.24
C VAL A 135 1.71 -8.26 -15.19
N ASP A 136 2.19 -9.46 -14.87
CA ASP A 136 1.97 -10.67 -15.69
C ASP A 136 0.49 -11.08 -15.77
N LEU A 137 -0.31 -10.63 -14.80
CA LEU A 137 -1.75 -10.85 -14.77
C LEU A 137 -2.54 -9.78 -15.53
N SER A 138 -1.88 -8.77 -16.12
CA SER A 138 -2.55 -7.69 -16.88
C SER A 138 -3.42 -8.18 -18.05
N PRO A 139 -3.15 -9.30 -18.76
CA PRO A 139 -4.03 -9.80 -19.80
C PRO A 139 -5.46 -10.13 -19.32
N TRP A 140 -5.65 -10.38 -18.02
CA TRP A 140 -6.97 -10.65 -17.43
C TRP A 140 -7.92 -9.45 -17.46
N ARG A 141 -7.43 -8.23 -17.73
CA ARG A 141 -8.26 -7.02 -17.77
C ARG A 141 -9.40 -7.12 -18.77
N THR A 142 -9.14 -7.68 -19.96
CA THR A 142 -10.20 -7.95 -20.95
C THR A 142 -11.24 -8.92 -20.39
N LYS A 143 -10.79 -9.92 -19.62
CA LYS A 143 -11.69 -10.91 -19.02
C LYS A 143 -12.54 -10.30 -17.91
N PHE A 144 -12.01 -9.36 -17.13
CA PHE A 144 -12.77 -8.63 -16.12
C PHE A 144 -13.89 -7.82 -16.76
N GLN A 145 -13.58 -7.09 -17.85
CA GLN A 145 -14.58 -6.33 -18.59
C GLN A 145 -15.70 -7.23 -19.10
N GLU A 146 -15.37 -8.38 -19.71
CA GLU A 146 -16.37 -9.36 -20.16
C GLU A 146 -17.28 -9.84 -19.01
N ILE A 147 -16.72 -10.04 -17.81
CA ILE A 147 -17.48 -10.49 -16.64
C ILE A 147 -18.36 -9.37 -16.09
N GLU A 148 -17.86 -8.13 -16.04
CA GLU A 148 -18.63 -6.97 -15.60
C GLU A 148 -19.79 -6.67 -16.56
N ASP A 149 -19.54 -6.74 -17.86
CA ASP A 149 -20.55 -6.55 -18.92
C ASP A 149 -21.64 -7.65 -18.90
N SER A 150 -21.34 -8.81 -18.31
CA SER A 150 -22.32 -9.91 -18.15
C SER A 150 -23.43 -9.63 -17.12
N GLY A 151 -23.41 -8.46 -16.47
CA GLY A 151 -24.49 -7.97 -15.63
C GLY A 151 -24.49 -8.51 -14.20
N GLN A 152 -23.36 -8.99 -13.71
CA GLN A 152 -23.19 -9.36 -12.30
C GLN A 152 -22.53 -8.21 -11.52
N PRO A 153 -23.30 -7.38 -10.80
CA PRO A 153 -22.72 -6.31 -10.00
C PRO A 153 -21.88 -6.85 -8.83
N ASP A 154 -20.96 -6.02 -8.33
CA ASP A 154 -20.20 -6.20 -7.09
C ASP A 154 -19.19 -7.37 -7.04
N ARG A 155 -18.60 -7.74 -8.18
CA ARG A 155 -17.45 -8.67 -8.19
C ARG A 155 -16.15 -7.92 -7.92
N VAL A 156 -15.30 -8.52 -7.08
CA VAL A 156 -13.93 -8.04 -6.90
C VAL A 156 -12.94 -9.14 -7.22
N PHE A 157 -12.04 -8.82 -8.14
CA PHE A 157 -10.98 -9.71 -8.59
C PHE A 157 -9.74 -9.51 -7.72
N ILE A 158 -9.32 -10.57 -7.04
CA ILE A 158 -8.22 -10.53 -6.08
C ILE A 158 -7.09 -11.44 -6.56
N ALA A 159 -5.85 -10.97 -6.41
CA ALA A 159 -4.64 -11.78 -6.57
C ALA A 159 -3.69 -11.48 -5.41
N ASP A 160 -3.03 -12.52 -4.91
CA ASP A 160 -2.18 -12.42 -3.71
C ASP A 160 -0.86 -13.17 -3.90
N PHE A 161 0.09 -12.93 -3.00
CA PHE A 161 1.42 -13.54 -3.06
C PHE A 161 1.45 -14.92 -2.38
N PRO A 162 2.36 -15.83 -2.78
CA PRO A 162 2.45 -17.16 -2.19
C PRO A 162 2.56 -17.14 -0.66
N GLY A 163 1.77 -17.98 0.01
CA GLY A 163 1.73 -18.09 1.47
C GLY A 163 0.93 -16.99 2.17
N LEU A 164 0.33 -16.07 1.41
CA LEU A 164 -0.65 -15.12 1.90
C LEU A 164 -2.05 -15.50 1.40
N HIS A 165 -3.05 -15.30 2.26
CA HIS A 165 -4.44 -15.57 1.96
C HIS A 165 -5.32 -14.45 2.51
N LEU A 166 -6.54 -14.36 1.97
CA LEU A 166 -7.57 -13.49 2.52
C LEU A 166 -8.29 -14.29 3.62
N ASP A 167 -8.11 -13.88 4.87
CA ASP A 167 -8.93 -14.40 5.97
C ASP A 167 -10.34 -13.80 5.86
N ASN A 168 -11.33 -14.68 5.83
CA ASN A 168 -12.75 -14.37 5.58
C ASN A 168 -13.47 -13.89 6.84
#